data_AF-A0A0G1CA01-F1
#
_entry.id   AF-A0A0G1CA01-F1
#
_cell.length_a   1.000
_cell.length_b   1.000
_cell.length_c   1.000
_cell.angle_alpha   90.00
_cell.angle_beta   90.00
_cell.angle_gamma   90.00
#
_symmetry.space_group_name_H-M   'P 1'
#
loop_
_entity.id
_entity.type
_entity.pdbx_description
1 polymer ?
#
loop_
_entity_poly.entity_id
_entity_poly.type
_entity_poly.pdbx_seq_one_letter_code
_entity_poly.pdbx_strand_id
1 'polypeptide(L)'
;AVETRNGATPILDSNIFTDNGYPVRIESSYPSIINSQLANSTTSPNILNGIAIDGYTHFRKNFTLKKDLPYILETNGPALSPYVDSGAILTLELGTILKTNNTNSTLFVYGSLIASTTPDNPIVFTSLKDDARGGDTNGDGSLTSPQDNDWANIKFLSGSVGTFVNTIFSYGGFGYVGPEVSATSTAPMFSIDSGAIVVIQ
;
A
#
# COMPACT_ATOMS: atom_id res chain seq x y z
N ALA A 1 -10.16 17.53 -1.74
CA ALA A 1 -9.92 16.25 -1.04
C ALA A 1 -11.22 15.48 -1.01
N VAL A 2 -11.19 14.16 -1.19
CA VAL A 2 -12.37 13.30 -1.05
C VAL A 2 -12.11 12.26 0.01
N GLU A 3 -12.94 12.21 1.04
CA GLU A 3 -12.92 11.11 2.01
C GLU A 3 -14.09 10.17 1.73
N THR A 4 -13.80 8.87 1.68
CA THR A 4 -14.77 7.84 1.36
C THR A 4 -14.78 6.80 2.47
N ARG A 5 -15.97 6.51 3.03
CA ARG A 5 -16.09 5.63 4.21
C ARG A 5 -17.22 4.62 4.10
N ASN A 6 -17.26 3.66 5.02
CA ASN A 6 -18.44 2.84 5.33
C ASN A 6 -19.06 2.13 4.11
N GLY A 7 -18.21 1.56 3.26
CA GLY A 7 -18.64 0.82 2.08
C GLY A 7 -19.13 1.66 0.91
N ALA A 8 -18.97 2.99 0.97
CA ALA A 8 -19.29 3.89 -0.14
C ALA A 8 -18.57 3.48 -1.43
N THR A 9 -19.23 3.68 -2.56
CA THR A 9 -18.73 3.29 -3.90
C THR A 9 -18.78 4.45 -4.89
N PRO A 10 -18.19 5.63 -4.58
CA PRO A 10 -18.26 6.77 -5.48
C PRO A 10 -17.42 6.54 -6.74
N ILE A 11 -17.77 7.24 -7.80
CA ILE A 11 -16.98 7.33 -9.03
C ILE A 11 -16.30 8.69 -9.04
N LEU A 12 -14.97 8.69 -9.04
CA LEU A 12 -14.12 9.88 -9.15
C LEU A 12 -13.50 9.85 -10.55
N ASP A 13 -14.19 10.46 -11.50
CA ASP A 13 -13.78 10.54 -12.90
C ASP A 13 -13.27 11.93 -13.26
N SER A 14 -12.12 11.98 -13.94
CA SER A 14 -11.59 13.21 -14.55
C SER A 14 -11.33 14.35 -13.55
N ASN A 15 -10.86 14.00 -12.35
CA ASN A 15 -10.54 14.97 -11.29
C ASN A 15 -9.06 15.36 -11.31
N ILE A 16 -8.78 16.59 -10.88
CA ILE A 16 -7.42 17.06 -10.58
C ILE A 16 -7.35 17.32 -9.08
N PHE A 17 -6.54 16.54 -8.36
CA PHE A 17 -6.32 16.74 -6.94
C PHE A 17 -5.07 17.59 -6.71
N THR A 18 -5.29 18.87 -6.36
CA THR A 18 -4.25 19.85 -6.03
C THR A 18 -4.47 20.43 -4.64
N ASP A 19 -3.37 20.69 -3.94
CA ASP A 19 -3.31 21.45 -2.69
C ASP A 19 -4.20 20.94 -1.54
N ASN A 20 -4.18 19.63 -1.30
CA ASN A 20 -4.96 18.95 -0.25
C ASN A 20 -4.07 18.37 0.87
N GLY A 21 -4.66 18.05 2.02
CA GLY A 21 -3.97 17.12 2.95
C GLY A 21 -3.77 15.76 2.28
N TYR A 22 -4.89 15.09 1.98
CA TYR A 22 -4.93 13.86 1.19
C TYR A 22 -5.83 14.09 -0.03
N PRO A 23 -5.37 13.80 -1.26
CA PRO A 23 -6.18 13.83 -2.48
C PRO A 23 -7.49 13.06 -2.31
N VAL A 24 -7.37 11.78 -1.98
CA VAL A 24 -8.45 10.87 -1.64
C VAL A 24 -8.03 10.02 -0.45
N ARG A 25 -8.92 9.84 0.53
CA ARG A 25 -8.75 8.94 1.67
C ARG A 25 -9.83 7.87 1.65
N ILE A 26 -9.39 6.61 1.63
CA ILE A 26 -10.21 5.40 1.66
C ILE A 26 -10.22 4.89 3.09
N GLU A 27 -11.40 4.77 3.68
CA GLU A 27 -11.60 4.13 4.99
C GLU A 27 -12.71 3.08 4.85
N SER A 28 -12.35 1.84 4.58
CA SER A 28 -13.33 0.76 4.36
C SER A 28 -14.37 1.05 3.25
N SER A 29 -13.97 1.73 2.18
CA SER A 29 -14.79 2.10 1.02
C SER A 29 -14.23 1.51 -0.28
N TYR A 30 -14.94 1.69 -1.38
CA TYR A 30 -14.61 1.06 -2.67
C TYR A 30 -14.81 2.05 -3.83
N PRO A 31 -14.07 3.18 -3.86
CA PRO A 31 -14.20 4.16 -4.94
C PRO A 31 -13.66 3.61 -6.25
N SER A 32 -14.28 4.01 -7.36
CA SER A 32 -13.71 3.90 -8.70
C SER A 32 -13.02 5.22 -9.04
N ILE A 33 -11.69 5.23 -9.08
CA ILE A 33 -10.89 6.40 -9.42
C ILE A 33 -10.39 6.19 -10.84
N ILE A 34 -10.85 7.02 -11.77
CA ILE A 34 -10.58 6.87 -13.20
C ILE A 34 -10.23 8.24 -13.80
N ASN A 35 -9.30 8.26 -14.76
CA ASN A 35 -8.86 9.47 -15.46
C ASN A 35 -8.50 10.65 -14.54
N SER A 36 -8.16 10.37 -13.28
CA SER A 36 -7.89 11.39 -12.28
C SER A 36 -6.40 11.51 -12.04
N GLN A 37 -5.94 12.72 -11.75
CA GLN A 37 -4.52 13.03 -11.63
C GLN A 37 -4.19 13.83 -10.38
N LEU A 38 -2.95 13.70 -9.92
CA LEU A 38 -2.36 14.56 -8.90
C LEU A 38 -1.65 15.72 -9.60
N ALA A 39 -1.88 16.93 -9.11
CA ALA A 39 -1.15 18.11 -9.56
C ALA A 39 -0.75 18.91 -8.33
N ASN A 40 0.54 19.12 -8.09
CA ASN A 40 1.01 19.87 -6.93
C ASN A 40 1.46 21.26 -7.33
N SER A 41 0.98 22.28 -6.61
CA SER A 41 1.60 23.60 -6.67
C SER A 41 2.91 23.62 -5.87
N THR A 42 3.79 24.57 -6.18
CA THR A 42 5.02 24.79 -5.42
C THR A 42 4.79 25.46 -4.06
N THR A 43 3.61 26.03 -3.81
CA THR A 43 3.31 26.85 -2.63
C THR A 43 2.44 26.16 -1.59
N SER A 44 1.67 25.15 -2.00
CA SER A 44 0.79 24.41 -1.09
C SER A 44 0.54 22.98 -1.60
N PRO A 45 1.58 22.17 -1.88
CA PRO A 45 1.41 20.84 -2.47
C PRO A 45 0.51 19.93 -1.61
N ASN A 46 0.04 18.80 -2.18
CA ASN A 46 -0.65 17.85 -1.31
C ASN A 46 0.31 17.36 -0.20
N ILE A 47 -0.17 17.21 1.04
CA ILE A 47 0.68 16.70 2.15
C ILE A 47 1.16 15.30 1.82
N LEU A 48 0.28 14.46 1.28
CA LEU A 48 0.65 13.20 0.63
C LEU A 48 0.22 13.19 -0.84
N ASN A 49 1.14 12.87 -1.73
CA ASN A 49 0.88 12.82 -3.17
C ASN A 49 0.45 11.42 -3.61
N GLY A 50 -0.64 10.92 -3.02
CA GLY A 50 -1.19 9.61 -3.33
C GLY A 50 -2.59 9.40 -2.76
N ILE A 51 -3.18 8.26 -3.10
CA ILE A 51 -4.46 7.82 -2.53
C ILE A 51 -4.18 7.18 -1.18
N ALA A 52 -4.63 7.80 -0.09
CA ALA A 52 -4.45 7.26 1.25
C ALA A 52 -5.43 6.10 1.49
N ILE A 53 -4.90 4.95 1.87
CA ILE A 53 -5.64 3.85 2.48
C ILE A 53 -5.42 4.00 3.98
N ASP A 54 -6.46 4.45 4.67
CA ASP A 54 -6.40 4.71 6.09
C ASP A 54 -6.17 3.42 6.90
N GLY A 55 -5.44 3.52 8.01
CA GLY A 55 -5.11 2.41 8.90
C GLY A 55 -6.29 1.69 9.52
N TYR A 56 -7.48 2.29 9.56
CA TYR A 56 -8.73 1.62 9.97
C TYR A 56 -9.47 0.93 8.81
N THR A 57 -8.86 0.86 7.62
CA THR A 57 -9.48 0.23 6.47
C THR A 57 -9.57 -1.29 6.63
N HIS A 58 -10.79 -1.79 6.48
CA HIS A 58 -11.07 -3.19 6.24
C HIS A 58 -11.64 -3.35 4.83
N PHE A 59 -10.93 -4.07 3.97
CA PHE A 59 -11.46 -4.56 2.70
C PHE A 59 -12.36 -5.75 2.99
N ARG A 60 -13.65 -5.48 3.17
CA ARG A 60 -14.70 -6.45 3.55
C ARG A 60 -15.29 -7.23 2.38
N LYS A 61 -15.03 -6.77 1.15
CA LYS A 61 -15.44 -7.42 -0.11
C LYS A 61 -14.35 -7.26 -1.14
N ASN A 62 -14.51 -7.97 -2.27
CA ASN A 62 -13.57 -7.90 -3.37
C ASN A 62 -13.38 -6.47 -3.85
N PHE A 63 -12.12 -6.07 -4.00
CA PHE A 63 -11.74 -4.74 -4.45
C PHE A 63 -10.48 -4.79 -5.30
N THR A 64 -10.41 -3.90 -6.28
CA THR A 64 -9.25 -3.76 -7.15
C THR A 64 -8.64 -2.37 -6.98
N LEU A 65 -7.38 -2.32 -6.56
CA LEU A 65 -6.59 -1.11 -6.62
C LEU A 65 -6.09 -0.92 -8.07
N LYS A 66 -6.31 0.28 -8.62
CA LYS A 66 -6.05 0.63 -10.01
C LYS A 66 -4.67 1.27 -10.17
N LYS A 67 -4.01 1.05 -11.30
CA LYS A 67 -2.61 1.49 -11.50
C LYS A 67 -2.40 3.00 -11.65
N ASP A 68 -3.47 3.79 -11.72
CA ASP A 68 -3.40 5.19 -12.18
C ASP A 68 -2.68 6.13 -11.21
N LEU A 69 -2.75 5.88 -9.91
CA LEU A 69 -2.15 6.71 -8.86
C LEU A 69 -1.49 5.85 -7.78
N PRO A 70 -0.41 6.33 -7.13
CA PRO A 70 0.19 5.60 -6.02
C PRO A 70 -0.77 5.53 -4.83
N TYR A 71 -0.83 4.37 -4.19
CA TYR A 71 -1.54 4.18 -2.93
C TYR A 71 -0.59 4.29 -1.76
N ILE A 72 -1.03 4.93 -0.69
CA ILE A 72 -0.25 5.08 0.53
C ILE A 72 -1.03 4.38 1.65
N LEU A 73 -0.47 3.30 2.17
CA LEU A 73 -0.95 2.70 3.41
C LEU A 73 -0.57 3.64 4.54
N GLU A 74 -1.56 4.40 5.00
CA GLU A 74 -1.41 5.35 6.08
C GLU A 74 -1.59 4.60 7.40
N THR A 75 -0.48 4.27 8.05
CA THR A 75 -0.50 3.58 9.35
C THR A 75 0.12 4.44 10.44
N ASN A 76 -0.32 4.23 11.67
CA ASN A 76 0.30 4.82 12.85
C ASN A 76 0.62 3.74 13.89
N GLY A 77 1.15 2.63 13.40
CA GLY A 77 1.49 1.44 14.19
C GLY A 77 0.65 0.20 13.84
N PRO A 78 0.96 -0.94 14.48
CA PRO A 78 0.33 -2.22 14.15
C PRO A 78 -1.17 -2.26 14.47
N ALA A 79 -1.64 -1.44 15.42
CA ALA A 79 -3.07 -1.31 15.74
C ALA A 79 -3.87 -0.50 14.70
N LEU A 80 -3.17 0.23 13.82
CA LEU A 80 -3.74 1.17 12.84
C LEU A 80 -3.21 0.81 11.46
N SER A 81 -3.48 -0.42 11.04
CA SER A 81 -2.95 -1.05 9.84
C SER A 81 -4.10 -1.67 9.05
N PRO A 82 -4.15 -1.52 7.73
CA PRO A 82 -5.28 -2.00 6.93
C PRO A 82 -5.35 -3.53 6.86
N TYR A 83 -6.57 -4.03 6.68
CA TYR A 83 -6.90 -5.45 6.65
C TYR A 83 -7.58 -5.85 5.34
N VAL A 84 -7.19 -6.99 4.79
CA VAL A 84 -8.02 -7.75 3.86
C VAL A 84 -8.78 -8.80 4.67
N ASP A 85 -10.08 -8.58 4.88
CA ASP A 85 -10.90 -9.44 5.73
C ASP A 85 -11.06 -10.84 5.11
N SER A 86 -11.38 -11.82 5.96
CA SER A 86 -11.65 -13.20 5.52
C SER A 86 -12.78 -13.22 4.48
N GLY A 87 -12.59 -13.99 3.40
CA GLY A 87 -13.53 -14.08 2.28
C GLY A 87 -13.45 -12.92 1.26
N ALA A 88 -12.68 -11.87 1.55
CA ALA A 88 -12.45 -10.78 0.59
C ALA A 88 -11.17 -11.01 -0.23
N ILE A 89 -11.17 -10.49 -1.46
CA ILE A 89 -10.02 -10.50 -2.36
C ILE A 89 -9.60 -9.05 -2.66
N LEU A 90 -8.40 -8.67 -2.23
CA LEU A 90 -7.74 -7.46 -2.70
C LEU A 90 -6.89 -7.80 -3.92
N THR A 91 -7.29 -7.27 -5.07
CA THR A 91 -6.54 -7.42 -6.32
C THR A 91 -5.78 -6.13 -6.61
N LEU A 92 -4.53 -6.26 -7.00
CA LEU A 92 -3.70 -5.16 -7.45
C LEU A 92 -3.59 -5.23 -8.98
N GLU A 93 -3.97 -4.17 -9.66
CA GLU A 93 -3.82 -4.08 -11.11
C GLU A 93 -2.33 -3.98 -11.50
N LEU A 94 -2.00 -4.41 -12.72
CA LEU A 94 -0.64 -4.34 -13.24
C LEU A 94 -0.09 -2.91 -13.17
N GLY A 95 1.09 -2.74 -12.59
CA GLY A 95 1.71 -1.43 -12.38
C GLY A 95 1.21 -0.65 -11.16
N THR A 96 0.35 -1.22 -10.31
CA THR A 96 0.00 -0.60 -9.02
C THR A 96 1.25 -0.39 -8.16
N ILE A 97 1.34 0.78 -7.54
CA ILE A 97 2.39 1.15 -6.59
C ILE A 97 1.73 1.36 -5.22
N LEU A 98 2.18 0.60 -4.23
CA LEU A 98 1.82 0.72 -2.83
C LEU A 98 3.01 1.20 -2.03
N LYS A 99 2.80 2.27 -1.27
CA LYS A 99 3.78 2.87 -0.38
C LYS A 99 3.30 2.88 1.05
N THR A 100 4.21 3.02 1.99
CA THR A 100 3.94 2.97 3.43
C THR A 100 4.62 4.13 4.14
N ASN A 101 3.91 4.82 5.01
CA ASN A 101 4.40 6.04 5.68
C ASN A 101 5.05 5.82 7.06
N ASN A 102 5.10 4.58 7.55
CA ASN A 102 5.53 4.28 8.91
C ASN A 102 6.32 2.97 8.97
N THR A 103 7.37 2.93 9.80
CA THR A 103 8.22 1.74 9.98
C THR A 103 7.44 0.55 10.53
N ASN A 104 6.37 0.76 11.29
CA ASN A 104 5.51 -0.31 11.80
C ASN A 104 4.34 -0.67 10.87
N SER A 105 4.30 -0.13 9.64
CA SER A 105 3.20 -0.41 8.70
C SER A 105 3.16 -1.88 8.32
N THR A 106 2.04 -2.53 8.62
CA THR A 106 1.76 -3.91 8.21
C THR A 106 0.49 -3.94 7.37
N LEU A 107 0.47 -4.71 6.29
CA LEU A 107 -0.78 -5.08 5.63
C LEU A 107 -1.19 -6.47 6.12
N PHE A 108 -2.32 -6.55 6.83
CA PHE A 108 -2.81 -7.82 7.35
C PHE A 108 -3.76 -8.49 6.34
N VAL A 109 -3.52 -9.76 6.04
CA VAL A 109 -4.30 -10.53 5.06
C VAL A 109 -4.93 -11.73 5.75
N TYR A 110 -6.23 -11.66 5.99
CA TYR A 110 -7.08 -12.78 6.40
C TYR A 110 -7.79 -13.44 5.21
N GLY A 111 -8.04 -12.66 4.15
CA GLY A 111 -8.61 -13.12 2.89
C GLY A 111 -7.55 -13.45 1.85
N SER A 112 -7.64 -12.83 0.67
CA SER A 112 -6.70 -13.02 -0.42
C SER A 112 -6.08 -11.73 -0.93
N LEU A 113 -4.77 -11.75 -1.19
CA LEU A 113 -4.05 -10.67 -1.84
C LEU A 113 -3.44 -11.17 -3.15
N ILE A 114 -3.86 -10.58 -4.27
CA ILE A 114 -3.46 -11.00 -5.61
C ILE A 114 -2.71 -9.85 -6.30
N ALA A 115 -1.44 -10.10 -6.62
CA ALA A 115 -0.55 -9.24 -7.37
C ALA A 115 0.16 -10.06 -8.47
N SER A 116 -0.61 -10.44 -9.50
CA SER A 116 -0.07 -11.22 -10.61
C SER A 116 0.32 -10.29 -11.76
N THR A 117 1.59 -10.29 -12.18
CA THR A 117 2.08 -9.33 -13.18
C THR A 117 2.95 -9.89 -14.29
N THR A 118 3.06 -9.12 -15.36
CA THR A 118 4.06 -9.29 -16.42
C THR A 118 5.32 -8.49 -16.09
N PRO A 119 6.52 -8.92 -16.52
CA PRO A 119 7.77 -8.19 -16.24
C PRO A 119 7.77 -6.71 -16.65
N ASP A 120 6.99 -6.34 -17.68
CA ASP A 120 6.94 -4.97 -18.21
C ASP A 120 6.18 -3.98 -17.32
N ASN A 121 5.32 -4.47 -16.42
CA ASN A 121 4.49 -3.64 -15.55
C ASN A 121 4.43 -4.23 -14.14
N PRO A 122 5.55 -4.22 -13.40
CA PRO A 122 5.62 -4.81 -12.07
C PRO A 122 4.73 -4.04 -11.10
N ILE A 123 4.10 -4.77 -10.18
CA ILE A 123 3.48 -4.19 -8.98
C ILE A 123 4.60 -3.93 -7.97
N VAL A 124 4.53 -2.80 -7.27
CA VAL A 124 5.62 -2.34 -6.39
C VAL A 124 5.08 -2.10 -4.98
N PHE A 125 5.76 -2.65 -3.98
CA PHE A 125 5.63 -2.30 -2.58
C PHE A 125 6.93 -1.65 -2.11
N THR A 126 6.87 -0.41 -1.65
CA THR A 126 8.06 0.40 -1.36
C THR A 126 7.83 1.42 -0.25
N SER A 127 8.89 2.14 0.13
CA SER A 127 8.85 3.24 1.11
C SER A 127 8.08 4.45 0.57
N LEU A 128 7.45 5.24 1.46
CA LEU A 128 6.90 6.55 1.10
C LEU A 128 7.95 7.50 0.51
N LYS A 129 9.23 7.31 0.87
CA LYS A 129 10.37 8.15 0.45
C LYS A 129 10.97 7.75 -0.90
N ASP A 130 10.45 6.69 -1.54
CA ASP A 130 10.98 6.19 -2.82
C ASP A 130 10.41 6.99 -4.00
N ASP A 131 11.08 8.09 -4.35
CA ASP A 131 10.65 8.96 -5.45
C ASP A 131 10.77 8.29 -6.84
N ALA A 132 11.63 7.26 -6.96
CA ALA A 132 11.85 6.56 -8.22
C ALA A 132 10.63 5.72 -8.64
N ARG A 133 9.68 5.48 -7.73
CA ARG A 133 8.47 4.69 -7.97
C ARG A 133 7.24 5.53 -7.65
N GLY A 134 6.58 6.08 -8.65
CA GLY A 134 5.33 6.82 -8.46
C GLY A 134 5.50 8.26 -7.93
N GLY A 135 6.72 8.80 -7.92
CA GLY A 135 7.02 10.19 -7.59
C GLY A 135 7.17 10.48 -6.09
N ASP A 136 7.43 11.75 -5.78
CA ASP A 136 7.59 12.30 -4.42
C ASP A 136 6.26 12.29 -3.66
N THR A 137 5.98 11.18 -2.98
CA THR A 137 4.70 10.92 -2.31
C THR A 137 4.59 11.54 -0.91
N ASN A 138 5.72 11.92 -0.32
CA ASN A 138 5.88 12.63 0.95
C ASN A 138 6.00 14.14 0.79
N GLY A 139 6.14 14.65 -0.44
CA GLY A 139 6.16 16.08 -0.75
C GLY A 139 7.40 16.81 -0.23
N ASP A 140 8.50 16.10 0.00
CA ASP A 140 9.73 16.69 0.55
C ASP A 140 10.81 16.94 -0.51
N GLY A 141 10.46 16.81 -1.79
CA GLY A 141 11.40 16.94 -2.89
C GLY A 141 12.35 15.75 -2.91
N SER A 142 13.63 16.00 -2.66
CA SER A 142 14.66 14.96 -2.57
C SER A 142 15.35 14.96 -1.21
N LEU A 143 14.66 15.46 -0.17
CA LEU A 143 15.25 15.66 1.16
C LEU A 143 15.45 14.36 1.91
N THR A 144 14.59 13.37 1.66
CA THR A 144 14.74 12.04 2.21
C THR A 144 14.99 11.01 1.11
N SER A 145 15.42 9.82 1.52
CA SER A 145 15.67 8.70 0.60
C SER A 145 15.22 7.42 1.28
N PRO A 146 14.76 6.42 0.50
CA PRO A 146 14.23 5.19 1.07
C PRO A 146 15.35 4.36 1.71
N GLN A 147 15.03 3.69 2.81
CA GLN A 147 15.97 2.87 3.58
C GLN A 147 15.32 1.55 3.97
N ASP A 148 16.14 0.51 4.13
CA ASP A 148 15.67 -0.77 4.67
C ASP A 148 14.96 -0.55 6.01
N ASN A 149 13.87 -1.28 6.22
CA ASN A 149 13.00 -1.14 7.39
C ASN A 149 12.21 0.18 7.47
N ASP A 150 12.02 0.89 6.36
CA ASP A 150 11.06 2.01 6.27
C ASP A 150 9.61 1.55 6.49
N TRP A 151 9.35 0.24 6.41
CA TRP A 151 8.09 -0.41 6.79
C TRP A 151 8.28 -1.85 7.26
N ALA A 152 7.23 -2.43 7.84
CA ALA A 152 7.33 -3.75 8.47
C ALA A 152 7.22 -4.89 7.45
N ASN A 153 6.00 -5.33 7.14
CA ASN A 153 5.80 -6.51 6.29
C ASN A 153 4.36 -6.61 5.78
N ILE A 154 4.13 -7.59 4.89
CA ILE A 154 2.80 -8.11 4.58
C ILE A 154 2.60 -9.36 5.42
N LYS A 155 1.58 -9.37 6.27
CA LYS A 155 1.28 -10.48 7.16
C LYS A 155 0.10 -11.29 6.66
N PHE A 156 0.36 -12.53 6.28
CA PHE A 156 -0.62 -13.55 5.92
C PHE A 156 -1.00 -14.37 7.14
N LEU A 157 -2.27 -14.32 7.54
CA LEU A 157 -2.80 -15.06 8.68
C LEU A 157 -3.29 -16.45 8.24
N SER A 158 -3.54 -17.34 9.20
CA SER A 158 -4.04 -18.70 8.91
C SER A 158 -5.27 -18.69 7.99
N GLY A 159 -5.24 -19.52 6.95
CA GLY A 159 -6.31 -19.61 5.94
C GLY A 159 -6.27 -18.55 4.83
N SER A 160 -5.36 -17.59 4.91
CA SER A 160 -5.19 -16.57 3.87
C SER A 160 -4.47 -17.10 2.62
N VAL A 161 -4.64 -16.41 1.50
CA VAL A 161 -4.01 -16.75 0.22
C VAL A 161 -3.27 -15.55 -0.36
N GLY A 162 -2.03 -15.76 -0.79
CA GLY A 162 -1.21 -14.76 -1.46
C GLY A 162 -0.73 -15.25 -2.82
N THR A 163 -0.75 -14.39 -3.83
CA THR A 163 -0.13 -14.67 -5.12
C THR A 163 0.60 -13.44 -5.62
N PHE A 164 1.91 -13.58 -5.81
CA PHE A 164 2.80 -12.55 -6.29
C PHE A 164 3.59 -13.09 -7.47
N VAL A 165 3.48 -12.41 -8.61
CA VAL A 165 4.23 -12.77 -9.82
C VAL A 165 4.91 -11.51 -10.33
N ASN A 166 6.23 -11.53 -10.49
CA ASN A 166 7.05 -10.39 -10.90
C ASN A 166 6.81 -9.11 -10.06
N THR A 167 6.50 -9.29 -8.76
CA THR A 167 6.25 -8.17 -7.84
C THR A 167 7.55 -7.70 -7.21
N ILE A 168 7.74 -6.38 -7.15
CA ILE A 168 8.91 -5.76 -6.54
C ILE A 168 8.58 -5.37 -5.10
N PHE A 169 9.44 -5.81 -4.19
CA PHE A 169 9.40 -5.48 -2.78
C PHE A 169 10.70 -4.77 -2.42
N SER A 170 10.62 -3.58 -1.84
CA SER A 170 11.80 -2.83 -1.41
C SER A 170 11.57 -2.11 -0.09
N TYR A 171 12.66 -1.90 0.65
CA TYR A 171 12.73 -1.04 1.84
C TYR A 171 11.82 -1.45 3.03
N GLY A 172 11.33 -2.70 3.05
CA GLY A 172 10.58 -3.24 4.20
C GLY A 172 11.45 -4.05 5.14
N GLY A 173 10.81 -4.80 6.04
CA GLY A 173 11.47 -5.70 6.99
C GLY A 173 11.54 -5.20 8.43
N PHE A 174 10.98 -4.05 8.79
CA PHE A 174 11.05 -3.58 10.17
C PHE A 174 10.36 -4.53 11.17
N GLY A 175 10.98 -4.74 12.32
CA GLY A 175 10.34 -5.35 13.50
C GLY A 175 10.16 -6.88 13.46
N TYR A 176 10.67 -7.58 12.45
CA TYR A 176 10.69 -9.05 12.49
C TYR A 176 11.83 -9.55 13.40
N VAL A 177 11.45 -10.25 14.47
CA VAL A 177 12.36 -11.02 15.34
C VAL A 177 11.97 -12.49 15.27
N GLY A 178 12.47 -13.17 14.25
CA GLY A 178 12.62 -14.64 14.28
C GLY A 178 13.84 -15.02 15.13
N PRO A 179 13.95 -16.28 15.60
CA PRO A 179 15.02 -16.71 16.51
C PRO A 179 16.45 -16.63 15.92
N GLU A 180 16.65 -16.24 14.66
CA GLU A 180 17.95 -16.22 13.97
C GLU A 180 18.23 -14.91 13.19
N VAL A 181 17.92 -13.74 13.72
CA VAL A 181 18.25 -12.47 13.04
C VAL A 181 19.22 -11.62 13.86
N SER A 182 20.49 -11.64 13.47
CA SER A 182 21.50 -10.64 13.88
C SER A 182 21.17 -9.29 13.24
N ALA A 183 21.44 -8.18 13.94
CA ALA A 183 21.11 -6.79 13.59
C ALA A 183 21.72 -6.22 12.29
N THR A 184 22.13 -7.08 11.35
CA THR A 184 22.72 -6.76 10.05
C THR A 184 22.03 -7.45 8.87
N SER A 185 21.00 -8.29 9.08
CA SER A 185 20.20 -8.85 7.99
C SER A 185 18.89 -8.08 7.81
N THR A 186 18.52 -7.83 6.54
CA THR A 186 17.19 -7.34 6.17
C THR A 186 16.16 -8.34 6.68
N ALA A 187 15.30 -7.93 7.59
CA ALA A 187 14.26 -8.82 8.07
C ALA A 187 13.23 -9.10 6.95
N PRO A 188 12.53 -10.24 7.00
CA PRO A 188 11.65 -10.65 5.91
C PRO A 188 10.48 -9.69 5.74
N MET A 189 10.20 -9.35 4.48
CA MET A 189 9.07 -8.49 4.07
C MET A 189 7.72 -9.22 4.13
N PHE A 190 7.73 -10.51 4.44
CA PHE A 190 6.56 -11.36 4.59
C PHE A 190 6.57 -12.07 5.93
N SER A 191 5.42 -12.08 6.60
CA SER A 191 5.13 -12.95 7.74
C SER A 191 3.99 -13.88 7.33
N ILE A 192 4.21 -15.18 7.34
CA ILE A 192 3.25 -16.18 6.84
C ILE A 192 2.95 -17.17 7.97
N ASP A 193 1.75 -17.08 8.52
CA ASP A 193 1.30 -17.97 9.59
C ASP A 193 0.96 -19.37 9.04
N SER A 194 1.03 -20.38 9.91
CA SER A 194 0.65 -21.75 9.56
C SER A 194 -0.77 -21.83 8.98
N GLY A 195 -0.91 -22.52 7.85
CA GLY A 195 -2.16 -22.67 7.12
C GLY A 195 -2.48 -21.56 6.12
N ALA A 196 -1.63 -20.54 5.99
CA ALA A 196 -1.66 -19.64 4.84
C ALA A 196 -1.00 -20.28 3.60
N ILE A 197 -1.49 -19.96 2.40
CA ILE A 197 -0.91 -20.42 1.13
C ILE A 197 -0.44 -19.21 0.34
N VAL A 198 0.88 -19.01 0.24
CA VAL A 198 1.47 -17.87 -0.46
C VAL A 198 2.43 -18.35 -1.54
N VAL A 199 2.19 -17.91 -2.78
CA VAL A 199 3.04 -18.18 -3.93
C VAL A 199 3.73 -16.89 -4.35
N ILE A 200 5.06 -16.91 -4.42
CA ILE A 200 5.90 -15.80 -4.87
C ILE A 200 6.77 -16.32 -6.03
N GLN A 201 6.64 -15.70 -7.20
CA GLN A 201 7.28 -16.09 -8.46
C GLN A 201 7.92 -14.90 -9.16
#